data_AF-A0A524MII0-F1
#
_entry.id   AF-A0A524MII0-F1
#
_cell.length_a   1.000
_cell.length_b   1.000
_cell.length_c   1.000
_cell.angle_alpha   90.00
_cell.angle_beta   90.00
_cell.angle_gamma   90.00
#
_symmetry.space_group_name_H-M   'P 1'
#
loop_
_entity.id
_entity.type
_entity.pdbx_description
1 polymer ?
#
loop_
_entity_poly.entity_id
_entity_poly.type
_entity_poly.pdbx_seq_one_letter_code
_entity_poly.pdbx_strand_id
1 'polypeptide(L)' 'MSITTVAELIRTARNEYSQKEFAQKLGVKQSSISRYESGKVNPSVNVIEHCMRLVHSEGTELTPTADELATKIKTG' A
#
# COMPACT_ATOMS: atom_id res chain seq x y z
N MET A 1 -13.34 -8.54 2.51
CA MET A 1 -13.77 -7.57 1.48
C MET A 1 -12.98 -7.91 0.22
N SER A 2 -13.63 -8.12 -0.93
CA SER A 2 -12.95 -8.50 -2.17
C SER A 2 -12.68 -7.23 -2.99
N ILE A 3 -11.42 -6.92 -3.28
CA ILE A 3 -11.05 -5.82 -4.18
C ILE A 3 -11.21 -6.33 -5.61
N THR A 4 -12.12 -5.72 -6.37
CA THR A 4 -12.46 -6.15 -7.74
C THR A 4 -11.94 -5.20 -8.80
N THR A 5 -11.60 -3.96 -8.41
CA THR A 5 -11.10 -2.93 -9.34
C THR A 5 -9.84 -2.22 -8.83
N VAL A 6 -9.08 -1.63 -9.76
CA VAL A 6 -7.93 -0.78 -9.42
C VAL A 6 -8.36 0.46 -8.63
N ALA A 7 -9.54 0.99 -8.92
CA ALA A 7 -10.13 2.11 -8.20
C ALA A 7 -10.44 1.78 -6.73
N GLU A 8 -10.91 0.56 -6.45
CA GLU A 8 -11.10 0.05 -5.09
C GLU A 8 -9.76 -0.19 -4.41
N LEU A 9 -8.80 -0.83 -5.09
CA LEU A 9 -7.45 -1.06 -4.58
C LEU A 9 -6.82 0.23 -4.02
N ILE A 10 -6.93 1.32 -4.77
CA ILE A 10 -6.34 2.61 -4.38
C ILE A 10 -7.10 3.23 -3.21
N ARG A 11 -8.44 3.12 -3.18
CA ARG A 11 -9.22 3.59 -2.02
C ARG A 11 -8.85 2.82 -0.76
N THR A 12 -8.74 1.50 -0.85
CA THR A 12 -8.34 0.65 0.28
C THR A 12 -6.92 0.98 0.72
N ALA A 13 -5.96 1.09 -0.20
CA ALA A 13 -4.58 1.44 0.11
C ALA A 13 -4.43 2.84 0.73
N ARG A 14 -5.29 3.79 0.33
CA ARG A 14 -5.30 5.13 0.90
C ARG A 14 -5.81 5.14 2.34
N ASN A 15 -6.68 4.21 2.72
CA ASN A 15 -7.22 4.11 4.07
C ASN A 15 -7.73 5.50 4.57
N GLU A 16 -7.36 5.90 5.79
CA GLU A 16 -7.73 7.17 6.40
C GLU A 16 -6.99 8.40 5.85
N TYR A 17 -5.96 8.23 5.01
CA TYR A 17 -5.23 9.37 4.46
C TYR A 17 -6.11 10.18 3.50
N SER A 18 -5.96 11.51 3.51
CA SER A 18 -6.54 12.34 2.44
C SER A 18 -5.89 12.01 1.09
N GLN A 19 -6.59 12.30 -0.01
CA GLN A 19 -6.02 12.13 -1.36
C GLN A 19 -4.72 12.91 -1.56
N LYS A 20 -4.56 14.04 -0.85
CA LYS A 20 -3.35 14.87 -0.91
C LYS A 20 -2.18 14.19 -0.20
N GLU A 21 -2.38 13.71 1.01
CA GLU A 21 -1.34 13.03 1.80
C GLU A 21 -0.90 11.74 1.13
N PHE A 22 -1.85 10.97 0.61
CA PHE A 22 -1.55 9.74 -0.11
C PHE A 22 -0.80 10.01 -1.42
N ALA A 23 -1.18 11.06 -2.14
CA ALA A 23 -0.44 11.48 -3.34
C ALA A 23 1.01 11.87 -3.03
N GLN A 24 1.24 12.55 -1.91
CA GLN A 24 2.59 12.91 -1.47
C GLN A 24 3.43 11.66 -1.16
N LYS A 25 2.86 10.67 -0.48
CA LYS A 25 3.54 9.38 -0.21
C LYS A 25 3.91 8.64 -1.50
N LEU A 26 3.04 8.68 -2.50
CA LEU A 26 3.25 8.03 -3.79
C LEU A 26 4.07 8.88 -4.79
N GLY A 27 4.43 10.12 -4.44
CA GLY A 27 5.15 11.02 -5.34
C GLY A 27 4.35 11.44 -6.58
N VAL A 28 3.01 11.48 -6.48
CA VAL A 28 2.12 11.89 -7.58
C VAL A 28 1.31 13.14 -7.21
N LYS A 29 0.61 13.74 -8.19
CA LYS A 29 -0.32 14.85 -7.92
C LYS A 29 -1.60 14.32 -7.30
N GLN A 30 -2.22 15.08 -6.37
CA GLN A 30 -3.52 14.74 -5.77
C GLN A 30 -4.61 14.52 -6.83
N SER A 31 -4.61 15.31 -7.90
CA SER A 31 -5.55 15.13 -9.02
C SER A 31 -5.40 13.78 -9.73
N SER A 32 -4.21 13.16 -9.67
CA SER A 32 -3.98 11.80 -10.18
C SER A 32 -4.73 10.79 -9.32
N ILE A 33 -4.63 10.88 -7.98
CA ILE A 33 -5.37 10.00 -7.06
C ILE A 33 -6.88 10.11 -7.30
N SER A 34 -7.43 11.31 -7.41
CA SER A 34 -8.84 11.52 -7.73
C SER A 34 -9.27 10.85 -9.04
N ARG A 35 -8.44 10.92 -10.10
CA ARG A 35 -8.71 10.26 -11.39
C ARG A 35 -8.58 8.75 -11.32
N TYR A 36 -7.63 8.23 -10.55
CA TYR A 36 -7.45 6.80 -10.38
C TYR A 36 -8.62 6.19 -9.60
N GLU A 37 -9.02 6.82 -8.50
CA GLU A 37 -10.17 6.38 -7.71
C GLU A 37 -11.49 6.49 -8.49
N SER A 38 -11.65 7.51 -9.33
CA SER A 38 -12.84 7.58 -10.20
C SER A 38 -12.81 6.62 -11.39
N GLY A 39 -11.73 5.85 -11.57
CA GLY A 39 -11.56 4.93 -12.70
C GLY A 39 -11.38 5.63 -14.06
N LYS A 40 -11.25 6.96 -14.07
CA LYS A 40 -11.12 7.77 -15.30
C LYS A 40 -9.75 7.61 -15.96
N VAL A 41 -8.73 7.31 -15.17
CA VAL A 41 -7.36 7.11 -15.63
C VAL A 41 -6.79 5.90 -14.92
N ASN A 42 -6.09 5.04 -15.64
CA ASN A 42 -5.38 3.93 -15.04
C ASN A 42 -4.02 4.43 -14.48
N PRO A 43 -3.68 4.11 -13.22
CA PRO A 43 -2.37 4.43 -12.65
C PRO A 43 -1.23 3.66 -13.34
N SER A 44 0.01 4.09 -13.08
CA SER A 44 1.19 3.32 -13.49
C SER A 44 1.32 2.03 -12.68
N VAL A 45 2.04 1.05 -13.25
CA VAL A 45 2.31 -0.24 -12.58
C VAL A 45 2.93 -0.05 -11.21
N ASN A 46 3.87 0.89 -11.05
CA ASN A 46 4.52 1.18 -9.77
C ASN A 46 3.51 1.63 -8.68
N VAL A 47 2.53 2.45 -9.05
CA VAL A 47 1.47 2.87 -8.11
C VAL A 47 0.59 1.67 -7.73
N ILE A 48 0.24 0.81 -8.70
CA ILE A 48 -0.54 -0.40 -8.45
C ILE A 48 0.20 -1.33 -7.48
N GLU A 49 1.48 -1.62 -7.75
CA GLU A 49 2.30 -2.48 -6.89
C GLU A 49 2.43 -1.91 -5.47
N HIS A 50 2.65 -0.61 -5.34
CA HIS A 50 2.73 0.04 -4.04
C HIS A 50 1.41 -0.10 -3.26
N CYS A 51 0.28 0.16 -3.91
CA CYS A 51 -1.04 -0.01 -3.29
C CYS A 51 -1.31 -1.47 -2.92
N MET A 52 -0.95 -2.44 -3.77
CA MET A 52 -1.07 -3.88 -3.44
C MET A 52 -0.26 -4.25 -2.21
N ARG A 53 0.97 -3.73 -2.09
CA ARG A 53 1.79 -3.97 -0.90
C ARG A 53 1.16 -3.38 0.35
N LEU A 54 0.64 -2.16 0.30
CA LEU A 54 -0.03 -1.54 1.46
C LEU A 54 -1.24 -2.36 1.92
N VAL A 55 -2.11 -2.75 0.99
CA VAL A 55 -3.33 -3.52 1.33
C VAL A 55 -3.00 -4.91 1.88
N HIS A 56 -1.97 -5.58 1.36
CA HIS A 56 -1.56 -6.88 1.88
C HIS A 56 -0.69 -6.78 3.14
N SER A 57 0.04 -5.68 3.33
CA SER A 57 0.92 -5.44 4.48
C SER A 57 0.15 -5.13 5.76
N GLU A 58 -1.11 -4.67 5.69
CA GLU A 58 -1.98 -4.58 6.87
C GLU A 58 -2.33 -5.96 7.47
N GLY A 59 -1.82 -7.06 6.88
CA GLY A 59 -1.83 -8.42 7.45
C GLY A 59 -0.47 -8.97 7.90
N THR A 60 0.61 -8.18 7.87
CA THR A 60 1.94 -8.64 8.29
C THR A 60 2.76 -7.50 8.90
N GLU A 61 2.50 -7.22 10.18
CA GLU A 61 3.59 -6.90 11.10
C GLU A 61 4.44 -8.17 11.27
N LEU A 62 5.32 -8.45 10.30
CA LEU A 62 6.47 -9.31 10.53
C LEU A 62 7.73 -8.49 10.25
N THR A 63 7.95 -7.48 11.09
CA THR A 63 9.33 -7.23 11.49
C THR A 63 9.67 -8.30 12.52
N PRO A 64 10.39 -9.39 12.19
CA PRO A 64 11.09 -10.09 13.26
C PRO A 64 11.99 -9.05 13.92
N THR A 65 11.67 -8.69 15.15
CA THR A 65 12.54 -7.85 15.96
C THR A 65 13.90 -8.53 16.05
N ALA A 66 14.96 -7.74 16.12
CA ALA A 66 16.33 -8.26 16.16
C ALA A 66 16.55 -9.34 17.25
N ASP A 67 15.75 -9.31 18.32
CA ASP A 67 15.69 -10.32 19.37
C ASP A 67 15.30 -11.74 18.89
N GLU A 68 14.40 -11.88 17.91
CA GLU A 68 13.98 -13.20 17.41
C GLU A 68 15.07 -13.88 16.56
N LEU A 69 15.91 -13.10 15.88
CA LEU A 69 17.05 -13.62 15.10
C LEU A 69 18.18 -14.12 16.01
N ALA A 70 18.38 -13.49 17.18
CA ALA A 70 19.44 -13.87 18.11
C ALA A 70 19.23 -15.26 18.73
N THR A 71 17.96 -15.69 18.90
CA THR A 71 17.64 -16.97 19.56
C THR A 71 17.96 -18.18 18.67
N LYS A 72 18.06 -18.01 17.35
CA LYS A 72 18.35 -19.12 16.41
C LYS A 72 19.84 -19.47 16.24
N ILE A 73 20.75 -18.63 16.73
CA ILE A 73 22.21 -18.84 16.56
C ILE A 73 22.81 -19.58 17.77
N LYS A 74 22.04 -19.78 18.86
CA LYS A 74 22.55 -20.35 20.13
C LYS A 74 22.26 -21.86 20.32
N THR A 75 21.64 -22.51 19.33
CA THR A 75 21.29 -23.95 19.41
C THR A 75 21.88 -24.78 18.25
N GLY A 76 22.88 -24.25 17.55
CA GLY A 76 23.72 -24.99 16.60
C GLY A 76 25.03 -25.42 17.22
#